data_AF-K1S909-F1
#
_entry.id   AF-K1S909-F1
#
_cell.length_a   1.000
_cell.length_b   1.000
_cell.length_c   1.000
_cell.angle_alpha   90.00
_cell.angle_beta   90.00
_cell.angle_gamma   90.00
#
_symmetry.space_group_name_H-M   'P 1'
#
loop_
_entity.id
_entity.type
_entity.pdbx_description
1 polymer ?
#
loop_
_entity_poly.entity_id
_entity_poly.type
_entity_poly.pdbx_seq_one_letter_code
_entity_poly.pdbx_strand_id
1 'polypeptide(L)' 'MNTYIPEGYKSLLGVYDTQKAIGLLKRLFEDQLAAKLNLFRVSAPLFLEEASGLNDNLNGYERPVLFDIPQAGKEAQV' A
#
# COMPACT_ATOMS: atom_id res chain seq x y z
N MET A 1 -7.04 -16.54 -12.99
CA MET A 1 -7.58 -16.15 -11.68
C MET A 1 -9.04 -16.54 -11.64
N ASN A 2 -9.42 -17.49 -10.77
CA ASN A 2 -10.83 -17.86 -10.60
C ASN A 2 -11.33 -17.19 -9.31
N THR A 3 -11.98 -16.03 -9.46
CA THR A 3 -12.69 -15.39 -8.35
C THR A 3 -13.98 -16.16 -8.10
N TYR A 4 -14.12 -16.74 -6.91
CA TYR A 4 -15.38 -17.36 -6.47
C TYR A 4 -16.30 -16.29 -5.89
N ILE A 5 -17.47 -16.11 -6.49
CA ILE A 5 -18.52 -15.23 -6.00
C ILE A 5 -19.65 -16.13 -5.46
N PRO A 6 -20.02 -16.03 -4.17
CA PRO A 6 -21.10 -16.83 -3.60
C PRO A 6 -22.43 -16.65 -4.34
N GLU A 7 -23.23 -17.71 -4.41
CA GLU A 7 -24.58 -17.66 -4.99
C GLU A 7 -25.44 -16.65 -4.22
N GLY A 8 -26.14 -15.78 -4.94
CA GLY A 8 -26.98 -14.74 -4.35
C GLY A 8 -26.23 -13.53 -3.78
N TYR A 9 -24.90 -13.44 -3.95
CA TYR A 9 -24.15 -12.26 -3.52
C TYR A 9 -24.68 -10.98 -4.20
N LYS A 10 -24.98 -9.99 -3.38
CA LYS A 10 -25.30 -8.62 -3.82
C LYS A 10 -24.41 -7.67 -3.05
N SER A 11 -23.68 -6.83 -3.79
CA SER A 11 -22.90 -5.76 -3.18
C SER A 11 -23.83 -4.81 -2.42
N LEU A 12 -23.50 -4.51 -1.17
CA LEU A 12 -24.25 -3.55 -0.36
C LEU A 12 -24.16 -2.13 -0.92
N LEU A 13 -23.05 -1.83 -1.60
CA LEU A 13 -22.77 -0.52 -2.18
C LEU A 13 -22.54 -0.65 -3.69
N GLY A 14 -22.94 0.39 -4.44
CA GLY A 14 -22.50 0.55 -5.83
C GLY A 14 -21.00 0.81 -5.92
N VAL A 15 -20.44 0.77 -7.14
CA VAL A 15 -19.00 0.99 -7.37
C VAL A 15 -18.57 2.37 -6.83
N TYR A 16 -19.35 3.40 -7.13
CA TYR A 16 -19.05 4.77 -6.71
C TYR A 16 -19.12 4.95 -5.18
N ASP A 17 -20.15 4.41 -4.54
CA ASP A 17 -20.29 4.47 -3.08
C ASP A 17 -19.21 3.64 -2.37
N THR A 18 -18.81 2.51 -2.96
CA THR A 18 -17.66 1.72 -2.49
C THR A 18 -16.38 2.55 -2.49
N GLN A 19 -16.10 3.28 -3.57
CA GLN A 19 -14.91 4.15 -3.63
C GLN A 19 -14.95 5.26 -2.58
N LYS A 20 -16.11 5.90 -2.38
CA LYS A 20 -16.31 6.90 -1.31
C LYS A 20 -16.10 6.30 0.07
N ALA A 21 -16.66 5.13 0.33
CA ALA A 21 -16.55 4.43 1.60
C ALA A 21 -15.08 4.06 1.90
N ILE A 22 -14.33 3.57 0.92
CA ILE A 22 -12.89 3.29 1.06
C ILE A 22 -12.12 4.56 1.41
N GLY A 23 -12.39 5.67 0.71
CA GLY A 23 -11.73 6.95 0.98
C GLY A 23 -12.02 7.48 2.39
N LEU A 24 -13.29 7.43 2.80
CA LEU A 24 -13.73 7.85 4.13
C LEU A 24 -13.08 6.99 5.22
N LEU A 25 -13.11 5.66 5.08
CA LEU A 25 -12.51 4.73 6.02
C LEU A 25 -11.02 5.01 6.22
N LYS A 26 -10.26 5.16 5.12
CA LYS A 26 -8.81 5.43 5.17
C LYS A 26 -8.50 6.73 5.90
N ARG A 27 -9.27 7.80 5.64
CA ARG A 27 -9.10 9.10 6.31
C ARG A 27 -9.40 9.00 7.80
N LEU A 28 -10.55 8.44 8.17
CA LEU A 28 -10.97 8.34 9.57
C LEU A 28 -9.99 7.50 10.40
N PHE A 29 -9.48 6.40 9.83
CA PHE A 29 -8.49 5.58 10.49
C PHE A 29 -7.17 6.33 10.70
N GLU A 30 -6.65 7.02 9.67
CA GLU A 30 -5.42 7.81 9.76
C GLU A 30 -5.52 8.89 10.84
N ASP A 31 -6.61 9.67 10.85
CA ASP A 31 -6.86 10.74 11.82
C ASP A 31 -6.91 10.18 13.26
N GLN A 32 -7.62 9.07 13.47
CA GLN A 32 -7.75 8.45 14.78
C GLN A 32 -6.44 7.84 15.27
N LEU A 33 -5.69 7.16 14.39
CA LEU A 33 -4.41 6.56 14.73
C LEU A 33 -3.39 7.64 15.13
N ALA A 34 -3.31 8.72 14.36
CA ALA A 34 -2.43 9.84 14.63
C ALA A 34 -2.75 10.49 15.99
N ALA A 35 -4.02 10.76 16.27
CA ALA A 35 -4.45 11.38 17.52
C ALA A 35 -4.20 10.49 18.76
N LYS A 36 -4.38 9.16 18.63
CA LYS A 36 -4.23 8.23 19.76
C LYS A 36 -2.78 7.91 20.10
N LEU A 37 -1.89 7.95 19.11
CA LEU A 37 -0.48 7.59 19.26
C LEU A 37 0.47 8.80 19.20
N ASN A 38 -0.06 10.01 19.11
CA ASN A 38 0.72 11.25 18.93
C ASN A 38 1.66 11.20 17.72
N LEU A 39 1.15 10.69 16.59
CA LEU A 39 1.92 10.57 15.35
C LEU A 39 1.68 11.78 14.44
N PHE A 40 2.69 12.11 13.66
CA PHE A 40 2.59 13.06 12.55
C PHE A 40 2.70 12.31 11.22
N ARG A 41 1.84 12.68 10.26
CA ARG A 41 1.94 12.16 8.90
C ARG A 41 3.23 12.66 8.25
N VAL A 42 4.01 11.73 7.70
CA VAL A 42 5.18 12.02 6.88
C VAL A 42 5.08 11.31 5.53
N SER A 43 5.78 11.82 4.52
CA SER A 43 5.87 11.18 3.21
C SER A 43 6.79 9.98 3.28
N ALA A 44 6.31 8.80 2.88
CA ALA A 44 7.13 7.62 2.70
C ALA A 44 7.76 7.60 1.29
N PRO A 45 9.00 7.13 1.13
CA PRO A 45 9.58 6.88 -0.18
C PRO A 45 8.79 5.76 -0.89
N LEU A 46 8.59 5.91 -2.21
CA LEU A 46 7.90 4.90 -3.01
C LEU A 46 8.83 3.77 -3.48
N PHE A 47 10.12 4.07 -3.60
CA PHE A 47 11.14 3.15 -4.04
C PHE A 47 12.45 3.46 -3.32
N LEU A 48 13.24 2.43 -3.08
CA LEU A 48 14.49 2.49 -2.35
C LEU A 48 15.59 1.89 -3.19
N GLU A 49 16.82 2.41 -3.06
CA GLU A 49 17.98 1.71 -3.63
C GLU A 49 18.22 0.42 -2.85
N GLU A 50 18.54 -0.68 -3.53
CA GLU A 50 18.79 -1.98 -2.87
C GLU A 50 19.84 -1.85 -1.76
N ALA A 51 20.95 -1.17 -2.08
CA ALA A 51 22.07 -0.94 -1.19
C ALA A 51 21.75 -0.07 0.04
N SER A 52 20.58 0.58 0.10
CA SER A 52 20.20 1.42 1.25
C SER A 52 19.92 0.62 2.52
N GLY A 53 19.56 -0.66 2.39
CA GLY A 53 19.15 -1.51 3.51
C GLY A 53 17.85 -1.06 4.20
N LEU A 54 17.12 -0.10 3.62
CA LEU A 54 15.89 0.44 4.21
C LEU A 54 14.63 -0.38 3.87
N ASN A 55 14.71 -1.24 2.85
CA ASN A 55 13.56 -2.05 2.47
C ASN A 55 13.36 -3.20 3.46
N ASP A 56 12.10 -3.50 3.77
CA ASP A 56 11.75 -4.61 4.65
C ASP A 56 11.74 -5.91 3.83
N ASN A 57 12.70 -6.78 4.12
CA ASN A 57 12.86 -8.06 3.43
C ASN A 57 11.87 -9.14 3.92
N LEU A 58 10.92 -8.80 4.80
CA LEU A 58 9.93 -9.72 5.38
C LEU A 58 10.60 -10.97 5.98
N ASN A 59 10.31 -12.17 5.46
CA ASN A 59 10.92 -13.42 5.94
C ASN A 59 12.20 -13.80 5.17
N GLY A 60 12.63 -12.98 4.20
CA GLY A 60 13.83 -13.19 3.38
C GLY A 60 13.67 -14.22 2.25
N TYR A 61 12.48 -14.78 2.07
CA TYR A 61 12.15 -15.66 0.94
C TYR A 61 11.45 -14.90 -0.18
N GLU A 62 10.66 -13.89 0.19
CA GLU A 62 9.93 -13.02 -0.71
C GLU A 62 10.92 -12.20 -1.57
N ARG A 63 10.64 -12.10 -2.88
CA ARG A 63 11.46 -11.29 -3.79
C ARG A 63 10.81 -9.91 -3.97
N PRO A 64 11.54 -8.81 -3.72
CA PRO A 64 11.04 -7.47 -4.00
C PRO A 64 10.88 -7.25 -5.50
N VAL A 65 10.10 -6.24 -5.87
CA VAL A 65 9.99 -5.83 -7.27
C VAL A 65 11.18 -4.93 -7.60
N LEU A 66 12.02 -5.36 -8.54
CA LEU A 66 13.24 -4.67 -8.95
C LEU A 66 13.05 -3.95 -10.30
N PHE A 67 13.63 -2.77 -10.43
CA PHE A 67 13.64 -2.01 -11.69
C PHE A 67 14.83 -1.04 -11.80
N ASP A 68 15.29 -0.83 -13.03
CA ASP A 68 16.34 0.13 -13.34
C ASP A 68 15.82 1.57 -13.32
N ILE A 69 16.63 2.49 -12.81
CA ILE A 69 16.44 3.94 -12.95
C ILE A 69 17.58 4.47 -13.83
N PRO A 70 17.41 4.51 -15.17
CA PRO A 70 18.49 4.83 -16.11
C PRO A 70 19.16 6.17 -15.84
N GLN A 71 18.38 7.19 -15.47
CA GLN A 71 18.87 8.55 -15.20
C GLN A 71 19.68 8.63 -13.89
N ALA A 72 19.44 7.74 -12.94
CA ALA A 72 20.21 7.63 -11.72
C ALA A 72 21.40 6.67 -11.85
N GLY A 73 21.39 5.80 -12.87
CA GLY A 73 22.38 4.74 -13.03
C GLY A 73 22.32 3.71 -11.90
N LYS A 74 21.13 3.46 -11.34
CA LYS A 74 20.92 2.61 -10.17
C LYS A 74 19.72 1.70 -10.34
N GLU A 75 19.72 0.58 -9.63
CA GLU A 75 18.57 -0.30 -9.46
C GLU A 75 17.80 0.11 -8.18
N ALA A 76 16.48 0.07 -8.26
CA ALA A 76 15.59 0.34 -7.13
C ALA A 76 14.63 -0.82 -6.89
N GLN A 77 14.16 -0.90 -5.65
CA GLN A 77 13.26 -1.92 -5.14
C GLN A 77 12.00 -1.32 -4.50
N VAL A 78 10.91 -2.08 -4.56
CA VAL A 78 9.65 -1.86 -3.83
C VAL A 78 9.09 -3.18 -3.30
#